data_AF-A0A9P8L852-F1
#
_entry.id   AF-A0A9P8L852-F1
#
_cell.length_a   1.000
_cell.length_b   1.000
_cell.length_c   1.000
_cell.angle_alpha   90.00
_cell.angle_beta   90.00
_cell.angle_gamma   90.00
#
_symmetry.space_group_name_H-M   'P 1'
#
loop_
_entity.id
_entity.type
_entity.pdbx_description
1 polymer ?
#
loop_
_entity_poly.entity_id
_entity_poly.type
_entity_poly.pdbx_seq_one_letter_code
_entity_poly.pdbx_strand_id
1 'polypeptide(L)'
;MFFGELAVLRGDEDVQLILGLLAEVGTLQTIQLRILITSRPETPIRFGFIDIPETAHHDFVLHNVSAHVIEHDISTFFYHEFEIIRKRHRLSEQWPGEHVIELLVQSSYGLFIYAATVCRFIQQRRHHPEHCLSLILDEEMTSPSHTEQLDKMYTQVLKDSVIGDCEDWDRSPLSERFRNIVGSIVILFDSLTASSLARLLQVADWMVKATLDSLHSVLDIPGDRDSPIRLLHPSFQDFILHP
;
A
#
# COMPACT_ATOMS: atom_id res chain seq x y z
N MET A 1 -9.62 -1.70 -28.77
CA MET A 1 -10.25 -1.84 -27.44
C MET A 1 -9.76 -3.16 -26.87
N PHE A 2 -8.62 -3.16 -26.18
CA PHE A 2 -8.11 -4.36 -25.51
C PHE A 2 -8.79 -4.43 -24.15
N PHE A 3 -9.69 -5.40 -23.97
CA PHE A 3 -10.13 -5.82 -22.65
C PHE A 3 -8.99 -6.68 -22.08
N GLY A 4 -8.29 -6.15 -21.07
CA GLY A 4 -7.33 -6.94 -20.30
C GLY A 4 -8.10 -7.86 -19.36
N GLU A 5 -7.93 -9.17 -19.54
CA GLU A 5 -8.36 -10.17 -18.57
C GLU A 5 -7.36 -10.13 -17.41
N LEU A 6 -7.84 -9.96 -16.17
CA LEU A 6 -7.00 -9.99 -14.98
C LEU A 6 -6.65 -11.46 -14.67
N ALA A 7 -5.50 -11.91 -15.14
CA ALA A 7 -4.94 -13.20 -14.72
C ALA A 7 -4.31 -13.07 -13.34
N VAL A 8 -4.76 -13.88 -12.38
CA VAL A 8 -4.14 -13.99 -11.05
C VAL A 8 -3.11 -15.11 -11.10
N LEU A 9 -1.83 -14.77 -10.93
CA LEU A 9 -0.73 -15.74 -10.91
C LEU A 9 -0.60 -16.36 -9.51
N ARG A 10 -0.30 -17.66 -9.45
CA ARG A 10 -0.02 -18.39 -8.19
C ARG A 10 1.26 -19.21 -8.39
N GLY A 11 2.21 -19.11 -7.46
CA GLY A 11 3.48 -19.85 -7.48
C GLY A 11 4.68 -19.01 -7.94
N ASP A 12 5.76 -19.04 -7.15
CA ASP A 12 6.94 -18.17 -7.35
C ASP A 12 7.66 -18.43 -8.68
N GLU A 13 7.83 -19.72 -9.05
CA GLU A 13 8.45 -20.12 -10.32
C GLU A 13 7.56 -19.75 -11.53
N ASP A 14 6.24 -19.88 -11.37
CA ASP A 14 5.27 -19.54 -12.42
C ASP A 14 5.28 -18.03 -12.72
N VAL A 15 5.44 -17.20 -11.68
CA VAL A 15 5.54 -15.75 -11.83
C VAL A 15 6.77 -15.36 -12.65
N GLN A 16 7.95 -15.92 -12.34
CA GLN A 16 9.18 -15.60 -13.06
C GLN A 16 9.11 -16.06 -14.52
N LEU A 17 8.61 -17.28 -14.76
CA LEU A 17 8.40 -17.80 -16.11
C LEU A 17 7.49 -16.88 -16.93
N ILE A 18 6.37 -16.45 -16.35
CA ILE A 18 5.41 -15.58 -17.04
C ILE A 18 6.02 -14.22 -17.33
N LEU A 19 6.76 -13.62 -16.39
CA LEU A 19 7.44 -12.35 -16.64
C LEU A 19 8.46 -12.47 -17.78
N GLY A 20 9.24 -13.55 -17.82
CA GLY A 20 10.15 -13.84 -18.92
C GLY A 20 9.43 -13.97 -20.27
N LEU A 21 8.33 -14.73 -20.33
CA LEU A 21 7.52 -14.87 -21.53
C LEU A 21 6.91 -13.53 -21.99
N LEU A 22 6.42 -12.70 -21.06
CA LEU A 22 5.88 -11.38 -21.40
C LEU A 22 6.95 -10.45 -21.96
N ALA A 23 8.20 -10.54 -21.48
CA ALA A 23 9.32 -9.79 -22.03
C ALA A 23 9.65 -10.22 -23.48
N GLU A 24 9.57 -11.52 -23.78
CA GLU A 24 9.78 -12.04 -25.15
C GLU A 24 8.73 -11.52 -26.13
N VAL A 25 7.51 -11.21 -25.69
CA VAL A 25 6.47 -10.64 -26.56
C VAL A 25 6.91 -9.30 -27.18
N GLY A 26 7.78 -8.54 -26.50
CA GLY A 26 8.37 -7.32 -27.05
C GLY A 26 9.25 -7.54 -28.29
N THR A 27 9.67 -8.78 -28.55
CA THR A 27 10.50 -9.15 -29.71
C THR A 27 9.69 -9.51 -30.96
N LEU A 28 8.36 -9.60 -30.84
CA LEU A 28 7.48 -9.94 -31.96
C LEU A 28 7.57 -8.87 -33.06
N GLN A 29 7.90 -9.29 -34.27
CA GLN A 29 8.06 -8.40 -35.42
C GLN A 29 6.73 -8.08 -36.13
N THR A 30 5.72 -8.93 -35.93
CA THR A 30 4.44 -8.86 -36.66
C THR A 30 3.37 -8.07 -35.92
N ILE A 31 3.46 -7.96 -34.59
CA ILE A 31 2.49 -7.29 -33.73
C ILE A 31 3.24 -6.50 -32.68
N GLN A 32 2.88 -5.23 -32.51
CA GLN A 32 3.40 -4.40 -31.42
C GLN A 32 2.46 -4.50 -30.21
N LEU A 33 2.82 -5.32 -29.22
CA LEU A 33 2.09 -5.41 -27.96
C LEU A 33 2.72 -4.47 -26.92
N ARG A 34 1.87 -3.80 -26.13
CA ARG A 34 2.26 -3.09 -24.91
C ARG A 34 1.53 -3.72 -23.75
N ILE A 35 2.27 -4.09 -22.72
CA ILE A 35 1.74 -4.80 -21.54
C ILE A 35 1.92 -3.87 -20.36
N LEU A 36 0.83 -3.65 -19.61
CA LEU A 36 0.88 -2.98 -18.31
C LEU A 36 0.71 -4.04 -17.23
N ILE A 37 1.69 -4.16 -16.35
CA ILE A 37 1.69 -5.09 -15.22
C ILE A 37 1.56 -4.28 -13.94
N THR A 38 0.63 -4.67 -13.08
CA THR A 38 0.48 -4.10 -11.74
C THR A 38 0.65 -5.22 -10.73
N SER A 39 1.58 -5.07 -9.80
CA SER A 39 1.88 -6.07 -8.78
C SER A 39 2.33 -5.41 -7.49
N ARG A 40 2.24 -6.13 -6.38
CA ARG A 40 2.97 -5.80 -5.15
C ARG A 40 4.46 -6.11 -5.36
N PRO A 41 5.39 -5.45 -4.66
CA PRO A 41 6.83 -5.70 -4.76
C PRO A 41 7.23 -6.97 -4.00
N GLU A 42 6.49 -8.06 -4.21
CA GLU A 42 6.77 -9.36 -3.60
C GLU A 42 8.03 -9.96 -4.21
N THR A 43 8.73 -10.79 -3.41
CA THR A 43 10.03 -11.38 -3.76
C THR A 43 10.06 -12.03 -5.16
N PRO A 44 9.08 -12.86 -5.57
CA PRO A 44 9.09 -13.49 -6.90
C PRO A 44 9.00 -12.48 -8.05
N ILE A 45 8.25 -11.40 -7.86
CA ILE A 45 8.10 -10.31 -8.83
C ILE A 45 9.43 -9.56 -8.96
N ARG A 46 10.01 -9.13 -7.83
CA ARG A 46 11.29 -8.41 -7.82
C ARG A 46 12.40 -9.22 -8.50
N PHE A 47 12.50 -10.51 -8.19
CA PHE A 47 13.48 -11.39 -8.83
C PHE A 47 13.20 -11.64 -10.30
N GLY A 48 11.93 -11.83 -10.69
CA GLY A 48 11.58 -12.04 -12.10
C GLY A 48 11.94 -10.88 -13.02
N PHE A 49 11.95 -9.64 -12.52
CA PHE A 49 12.38 -8.46 -13.30
C PHE A 49 13.90 -8.24 -13.32
N ILE A 50 14.67 -8.78 -12.37
CA ILE A 50 16.14 -8.62 -12.35
C ILE A 50 16.78 -9.19 -13.62
N ASP A 51 16.25 -10.31 -14.13
CA ASP A 51 16.79 -10.99 -15.31
C ASP A 51 16.27 -10.40 -16.64
N ILE A 52 15.33 -9.45 -16.58
CA ILE A 52 14.77 -8.79 -17.76
C ILE A 52 15.56 -7.50 -18.03
N PRO A 53 16.05 -7.26 -19.26
CA PRO A 53 16.76 -6.03 -19.58
C PRO A 53 15.91 -4.78 -19.30
N GLU A 54 16.51 -3.73 -18.71
CA GLU A 54 15.85 -2.42 -18.50
C GLU A 54 15.36 -1.78 -19.81
N THR A 55 15.91 -2.16 -20.96
CA THR A 55 15.42 -1.71 -22.27
C THR A 55 14.07 -2.31 -22.65
N ALA A 56 13.68 -3.41 -22.01
CA ALA A 56 12.46 -4.16 -22.30
C ALA A 56 11.29 -3.82 -21.36
N HIS A 57 11.53 -3.08 -20.27
CA HIS A 57 10.51 -2.71 -19.31
C HIS A 57 10.75 -1.32 -18.71
N HIS A 58 9.71 -0.73 -18.10
CA HIS A 58 9.83 0.54 -17.40
C HIS A 58 9.12 0.42 -16.06
N ASP A 59 9.89 0.55 -14.98
CA ASP A 59 9.36 0.44 -13.62
C ASP A 59 8.78 1.76 -13.15
N PHE A 60 7.59 1.68 -12.56
CA PHE A 60 6.95 2.80 -11.88
C PHE A 60 6.51 2.38 -10.49
N VAL A 61 7.29 2.79 -9.48
CA VAL A 61 7.03 2.47 -8.08
C VAL A 61 6.03 3.47 -7.51
N LEU A 62 4.79 3.02 -7.29
CA LEU A 62 3.69 3.90 -6.88
C LEU A 62 3.93 4.62 -5.54
N HIS A 63 4.63 4.01 -4.58
CA HIS A 63 4.91 4.65 -3.30
C HIS A 63 6.03 5.70 -3.35
N ASN A 64 6.76 5.80 -4.47
CA ASN A 64 7.77 6.86 -4.66
C ASN A 64 7.15 8.19 -5.13
N VAL A 65 5.86 8.19 -5.46
CA VAL A 65 5.14 9.42 -5.79
C VAL A 65 5.05 10.28 -4.53
N SER A 66 5.44 11.55 -4.64
CA SER A 66 5.41 12.45 -3.49
C SER A 66 4.02 12.56 -2.88
N ALA A 67 3.91 12.54 -1.56
CA ALA A 67 2.65 12.66 -0.83
C ALA A 67 1.80 13.86 -1.31
N HIS A 68 2.43 15.00 -1.60
CA HIS A 68 1.74 16.18 -2.15
C HIS A 68 1.01 15.91 -3.48
N VAL A 69 1.59 15.10 -4.37
CA VAL A 69 0.93 14.75 -5.65
C VAL A 69 -0.26 13.82 -5.39
N ILE A 70 -0.10 12.85 -4.49
CA ILE A 70 -1.18 11.93 -4.11
C ILE A 70 -2.34 12.70 -3.48
N GLU A 71 -2.05 13.57 -2.51
CA GLU A 71 -3.03 14.43 -1.83
C GLU A 71 -3.74 15.35 -2.82
N HIS A 72 -3.01 15.93 -3.78
CA HIS A 72 -3.58 16.77 -4.83
C HIS A 72 -4.53 15.98 -5.76
N ASP A 73 -4.15 14.78 -6.17
CA ASP A 73 -4.98 13.95 -7.04
C ASP A 73 -6.22 13.43 -6.31
N ILE A 74 -6.10 13.07 -5.03
CA ILE A 74 -7.25 12.70 -4.16
C ILE A 74 -8.18 13.91 -3.97
N SER A 75 -7.63 15.10 -3.72
CA SER A 75 -8.40 16.34 -3.63
C SER A 75 -9.19 16.58 -4.92
N THR A 76 -8.52 16.47 -6.07
CA THR A 76 -9.14 16.60 -7.40
C THR A 76 -10.26 15.57 -7.61
N PHE A 77 -10.04 14.33 -7.19
CA PHE A 77 -11.06 13.28 -7.21
C PHE A 77 -12.28 13.64 -6.35
N PHE A 78 -12.08 14.11 -5.12
CA PHE A 78 -13.18 14.56 -4.25
C PHE A 78 -13.97 15.72 -4.87
N TYR A 79 -13.29 16.74 -5.40
CA TYR A 79 -13.96 17.85 -6.08
C TYR A 79 -14.85 17.37 -7.23
N HIS A 80 -14.35 16.44 -8.04
CA HIS A 80 -15.10 15.87 -9.15
C HIS A 80 -16.34 15.10 -8.68
N GLU A 81 -16.18 14.16 -7.75
CA GLU A 81 -17.27 13.33 -7.25
C GLU A 81 -18.32 14.17 -6.48
N PHE A 82 -17.88 15.15 -5.68
CA PHE A 82 -18.79 16.04 -4.98
C PHE A 82 -19.53 16.99 -5.91
N GLU A 83 -18.94 17.40 -7.03
CA GLU A 83 -19.68 18.13 -8.05
C GLU A 83 -20.85 17.29 -8.62
N ILE A 84 -20.61 16.01 -8.89
CA ILE A 84 -21.63 15.07 -9.37
C ILE A 84 -22.73 14.89 -8.32
N ILE A 85 -22.36 14.65 -7.05
CA ILE A 85 -23.30 14.49 -5.93
C ILE A 85 -24.14 15.75 -5.75
N ARG A 86 -23.49 16.92 -5.72
CA ARG A 86 -24.13 18.24 -5.58
C ARG A 86 -25.18 18.47 -6.65
N LYS A 87 -24.82 18.27 -7.93
CA LYS A 87 -25.75 18.43 -9.07
C LYS A 87 -26.92 17.45 -8.98
N ARG A 88 -26.66 16.19 -8.64
CA ARG A 88 -27.69 15.15 -8.55
C ARG A 88 -28.69 15.39 -7.43
N HIS A 89 -28.22 15.90 -6.29
CA HIS A 89 -29.04 16.14 -5.10
C HIS A 89 -29.50 17.59 -4.93
N ARG A 90 -29.13 18.49 -5.86
CA ARG A 90 -29.44 19.94 -5.84
C ARG A 90 -28.98 20.61 -4.54
N LEU A 91 -27.78 20.26 -4.08
CA LEU A 91 -27.18 20.84 -2.89
C LEU A 91 -26.62 22.25 -3.18
N SER A 92 -26.27 22.97 -2.11
CA SER A 92 -25.63 24.30 -2.20
C SER A 92 -24.37 24.27 -3.08
N GLU A 93 -24.11 25.36 -3.80
CA GLU A 93 -22.86 25.52 -4.56
C GLU A 93 -21.61 25.45 -3.68
N GLN A 94 -21.74 25.82 -2.40
CA GLN A 94 -20.69 25.81 -1.39
C GLN A 94 -20.48 24.44 -0.75
N TRP A 95 -21.35 23.46 -1.03
CA TRP A 95 -21.21 22.11 -0.47
C TRP A 95 -20.12 21.31 -1.22
N PRO A 96 -19.27 20.54 -0.50
CA PRO A 96 -19.23 20.38 0.97
C PRO A 96 -18.40 21.44 1.70
N GLY A 97 -17.66 22.27 0.97
CA GLY A 97 -16.73 23.27 1.50
C GLY A 97 -15.28 22.80 1.41
N GLU A 98 -14.36 23.75 1.21
CA GLU A 98 -12.93 23.46 1.02
C GLU A 98 -12.32 22.76 2.23
N HIS A 99 -12.63 23.23 3.43
CA HIS A 99 -12.14 22.63 4.67
C HIS A 99 -12.54 21.16 4.85
N VAL A 100 -13.75 20.78 4.39
CA VAL A 100 -14.20 19.39 4.46
C VAL A 100 -13.41 18.52 3.49
N ILE A 101 -13.06 19.03 2.31
CA ILE A 101 -12.23 18.31 1.34
C ILE A 101 -10.82 18.11 1.91
N GLU A 102 -10.24 19.15 2.52
CA GLU A 102 -8.93 19.04 3.18
C GLU A 102 -8.92 17.96 4.26
N LEU A 103 -9.95 17.92 5.12
CA LEU A 103 -10.09 16.88 6.15
C LEU A 103 -10.18 15.48 5.52
N LEU A 104 -11.03 15.29 4.51
CA LEU A 104 -11.18 13.98 3.85
C LEU A 104 -9.91 13.54 3.12
N VAL A 105 -9.12 14.49 2.57
CA VAL A 105 -7.81 14.20 1.98
C VAL A 105 -6.84 13.74 3.07
N GLN A 106 -6.79 14.43 4.22
CA GLN A 106 -5.96 14.02 5.35
C GLN A 106 -6.35 12.64 5.88
N SER A 107 -7.66 12.42 6.09
CA SER A 107 -8.21 11.14 6.57
C SER A 107 -8.06 10.00 5.58
N SER A 108 -7.77 10.29 4.30
CA SER A 108 -7.48 9.26 3.31
C SER A 108 -6.13 8.58 3.51
N TYR A 109 -5.18 9.22 4.21
CA TYR A 109 -3.79 8.77 4.31
C TYR A 109 -3.17 8.38 2.94
N GLY A 110 -3.56 9.09 1.88
CA GLY A 110 -3.09 8.83 0.52
C GLY A 110 -3.79 7.67 -0.20
N LEU A 111 -4.85 7.09 0.37
CA LEU A 111 -5.56 5.95 -0.19
C LEU A 111 -6.76 6.37 -1.05
N PHE A 112 -6.66 6.19 -2.37
CA PHE A 112 -7.81 6.40 -3.29
C PHE A 112 -9.03 5.53 -2.98
N ILE A 113 -8.82 4.33 -2.42
CA ILE A 113 -9.92 3.44 -2.04
C ILE A 113 -10.78 4.06 -0.93
N TYR A 114 -10.17 4.84 -0.03
CA TYR A 114 -10.88 5.60 0.99
C TYR A 114 -11.81 6.63 0.33
N ALA A 115 -11.24 7.48 -0.53
CA ALA A 115 -11.99 8.53 -1.22
C ALA A 115 -13.15 7.96 -2.04
N ALA A 116 -12.92 6.89 -2.81
CA ALA A 116 -13.96 6.21 -3.56
C ALA A 116 -15.06 5.62 -2.66
N THR A 117 -14.69 5.10 -1.48
CA THR A 117 -15.64 4.54 -0.52
C THR A 117 -16.51 5.62 0.11
N VAL A 118 -15.92 6.74 0.51
CA VAL A 118 -16.64 7.93 1.03
C VAL A 118 -17.64 8.44 -0.01
N CYS A 119 -17.19 8.70 -1.24
CA CYS A 119 -18.07 9.17 -2.31
C CYS A 119 -19.20 8.18 -2.60
N ARG A 120 -18.89 6.88 -2.67
CA ARG A 120 -19.90 5.82 -2.87
C ARG A 120 -20.92 5.75 -1.74
N PHE A 121 -20.49 5.93 -0.48
CA PHE A 121 -21.37 5.95 0.68
C PHE A 121 -22.32 7.15 0.64
N ILE A 122 -21.79 8.34 0.35
CA ILE A 122 -22.58 9.59 0.25
C ILE A 122 -23.59 9.52 -0.92
N GLN A 123 -23.22 8.85 -2.02
CA GLN A 123 -24.10 8.66 -3.20
C GLN A 123 -25.27 7.69 -2.98
N GLN A 124 -25.29 6.96 -1.86
CA GLN A 124 -26.35 5.97 -1.62
C GLN A 124 -27.72 6.66 -1.46
N ARG A 125 -28.72 6.18 -2.21
CA ARG A 125 -30.07 6.79 -2.24
C ARG A 125 -30.86 6.70 -0.94
N ARG A 126 -30.35 6.01 0.09
CA ARG A 126 -31.06 5.75 1.34
C ARG A 126 -31.05 6.95 2.30
N HIS A 127 -30.07 7.82 2.20
CA HIS A 127 -29.86 8.93 3.13
C HIS A 127 -29.49 10.22 2.37
N HIS A 128 -29.69 11.37 3.02
CA HIS A 128 -29.32 12.67 2.46
C HIS A 128 -27.79 12.83 2.47
N PRO A 129 -27.14 13.31 1.38
CA PRO A 129 -25.68 13.42 1.31
C PRO A 129 -25.04 14.20 2.46
N GLU A 130 -25.67 15.28 2.91
CA GLU A 130 -25.18 16.09 4.05
C GLU A 130 -25.16 15.29 5.35
N HIS A 131 -26.16 14.43 5.57
CA HIS A 131 -26.22 13.55 6.74
C HIS A 131 -25.20 12.41 6.64
N CYS A 132 -24.99 11.83 5.44
CA CYS A 132 -23.94 10.83 5.25
C CYS A 132 -22.56 11.43 5.53
N LEU A 133 -22.31 12.65 5.05
CA LEU A 133 -21.07 13.36 5.27
C LEU A 133 -20.85 13.68 6.74
N SER A 134 -21.89 14.12 7.47
CA SER A 134 -21.75 14.37 8.92
C SER A 134 -21.39 13.10 9.69
N LEU A 135 -21.97 11.94 9.33
CA LEU A 135 -21.61 10.66 9.96
C LEU A 135 -20.14 10.30 9.76
N ILE A 136 -19.61 10.51 8.55
CA ILE A 136 -18.19 10.24 8.27
C ILE A 136 -17.30 11.15 9.13
N LEU A 137 -17.62 12.45 9.17
CA LEU A 137 -16.85 13.41 9.96
C LEU A 137 -16.94 13.14 11.46
N ASP A 138 -18.10 12.73 11.97
CA ASP A 138 -18.29 12.35 13.38
C ASP A 138 -17.52 11.05 13.71
N GLU A 139 -17.48 10.08 12.80
CA GLU A 139 -16.77 8.81 12.95
C GLU A 139 -15.24 9.00 12.93
N GLU A 140 -14.73 9.82 12.01
CA GLU A 140 -13.31 10.23 11.98
C GLU A 140 -12.87 10.90 13.30
N MET A 141 -13.78 11.61 13.96
CA MET A 141 -13.52 12.26 15.26
C MET A 141 -13.62 11.30 16.45
N THR A 142 -14.22 10.12 16.31
CA THR A 142 -14.59 9.25 17.44
C THR A 142 -13.97 7.86 17.41
N SER A 143 -13.47 7.37 16.26
CA SER A 143 -12.92 6.01 16.13
C SER A 143 -11.67 5.97 15.25
N PRO A 144 -10.48 5.64 15.80
CA PRO A 144 -9.27 5.46 15.00
C PRO A 144 -9.15 4.10 14.29
N SER A 145 -10.07 3.13 14.49
CA SER A 145 -9.83 1.74 14.05
C SER A 145 -10.96 1.13 13.21
N HIS A 146 -10.97 1.41 11.91
CA HIS A 146 -11.62 0.54 10.92
C HIS A 146 -10.63 -0.51 10.43
N THR A 147 -10.33 -1.56 11.21
CA THR A 147 -9.19 -2.42 10.88
C THR A 147 -9.41 -3.92 10.85
N GLU A 148 -10.57 -4.50 11.21
CA GLU A 148 -10.67 -5.98 11.20
C GLU A 148 -10.33 -6.66 9.85
N GLN A 149 -10.64 -6.02 8.72
CA GLN A 149 -10.28 -6.55 7.40
C GLN A 149 -8.80 -6.28 7.04
N LEU A 150 -8.26 -5.12 7.46
CA LEU A 150 -6.85 -4.78 7.28
C LEU A 150 -5.96 -5.64 8.17
N ASP A 151 -6.37 -5.89 9.40
CA ASP A 151 -5.73 -6.77 10.37
C ASP A 151 -5.63 -8.19 9.82
N LYS A 152 -6.71 -8.70 9.20
CA LYS A 152 -6.67 -9.98 8.48
C LYS A 152 -5.67 -9.96 7.32
N MET A 153 -5.60 -8.87 6.55
CA MET A 153 -4.63 -8.75 5.46
C MET A 153 -3.19 -8.66 5.98
N TYR A 154 -2.92 -7.86 7.01
CA TYR A 154 -1.60 -7.75 7.63
C TYR A 154 -1.18 -9.06 8.27
N THR A 155 -2.10 -9.74 8.96
CA THR A 155 -1.87 -11.09 9.48
C THR A 155 -1.48 -12.05 8.37
N GLN A 156 -2.18 -12.01 7.23
CA GLN A 156 -1.86 -12.86 6.09
C GLN A 156 -0.50 -12.52 5.48
N VAL A 157 -0.21 -11.23 5.27
CA VAL A 157 1.10 -10.77 4.78
C VAL A 157 2.20 -11.27 5.71
N LEU A 158 2.09 -11.06 7.03
CA LEU A 158 3.08 -11.53 8.00
C LEU A 158 3.20 -13.06 8.02
N LYS A 159 2.09 -13.79 7.88
CA LYS A 159 2.12 -15.25 7.78
C LYS A 159 2.91 -15.72 6.58
N ASP A 160 2.59 -15.18 5.40
CA ASP A 160 3.19 -15.59 4.13
C ASP A 160 4.66 -15.14 4.01
N SER A 161 5.00 -13.97 4.56
CA SER A 161 6.33 -13.35 4.43
C SER A 161 7.33 -13.74 5.51
N VAL A 162 6.88 -14.20 6.68
CA VAL A 162 7.71 -14.34 7.89
C VAL A 162 7.52 -15.66 8.61
N ILE A 163 6.27 -16.08 8.82
CA ILE A 163 5.92 -17.25 9.65
C ILE A 163 6.06 -18.56 8.86
N GLY A 164 5.67 -18.56 7.58
CA GLY A 164 5.52 -19.77 6.77
C GLY A 164 4.58 -20.79 7.43
N ASP A 165 4.73 -22.06 7.05
CA ASP A 165 3.97 -23.20 7.65
C ASP A 165 4.59 -23.71 8.97
N CYS A 166 5.26 -22.85 9.75
CA CYS A 166 6.00 -23.29 10.93
C CYS A 166 5.11 -23.28 12.19
N GLU A 167 4.69 -24.46 12.66
CA GLU A 167 3.84 -24.63 13.85
C GLU A 167 4.46 -24.09 15.16
N ASP A 168 5.79 -23.95 15.23
CA ASP A 168 6.54 -23.49 16.41
C ASP A 168 7.15 -22.08 16.26
N TRP A 169 6.66 -21.27 15.31
CA TRP A 169 7.20 -19.94 15.03
C TRP A 169 7.36 -19.07 16.29
N ASP A 170 6.35 -19.04 17.16
CA ASP A 170 6.31 -18.19 18.36
C ASP A 170 7.47 -18.43 19.34
N ARG A 171 8.11 -19.60 19.29
CA ARG A 171 9.25 -19.96 20.14
C ARG A 171 10.59 -19.99 19.41
N SER A 172 10.60 -19.64 18.14
CA SER A 172 11.83 -19.64 17.33
C SER A 172 12.69 -18.40 17.61
N PRO A 173 14.03 -18.51 17.55
CA PRO A 173 14.92 -17.34 17.58
C PRO A 173 14.66 -16.35 16.44
N LEU A 174 14.05 -16.83 15.34
CA LEU A 174 13.67 -16.02 14.19
C LEU A 174 12.49 -15.09 14.52
N SER A 175 11.53 -15.53 15.32
CA SER A 175 10.40 -14.70 15.74
C SER A 175 10.79 -13.63 16.75
N GLU A 176 11.71 -13.94 17.66
CA GLU A 176 12.29 -12.95 18.56
C GLU A 176 13.05 -11.87 17.77
N ARG A 177 13.88 -12.29 16.80
CA ARG A 177 14.58 -11.36 15.91
C ARG A 177 13.61 -10.49 15.12
N PHE A 178 12.58 -11.09 14.53
CA PHE A 178 11.56 -10.37 13.78
C PHE A 178 10.86 -9.32 14.64
N ARG A 179 10.38 -9.73 15.83
CA ARG A 179 9.70 -8.86 16.79
C ARG A 179 10.59 -7.70 17.24
N ASN A 180 11.87 -7.95 17.49
CA ASN A 180 12.80 -6.90 17.88
C ASN A 180 13.04 -5.90 16.76
N ILE A 181 13.22 -6.35 15.52
CA ILE A 181 13.49 -5.48 14.36
C ILE A 181 12.22 -4.70 13.97
N VAL A 182 11.13 -5.39 13.67
CA VAL A 182 9.88 -4.78 13.21
C VAL A 182 9.18 -4.03 14.34
N GLY A 183 9.15 -4.58 15.54
CA GLY A 183 8.62 -3.88 16.72
C GLY A 183 9.35 -2.58 17.00
N SER A 184 10.67 -2.53 16.81
CA SER A 184 11.41 -1.27 16.94
C SER A 184 11.02 -0.26 15.88
N ILE A 185 10.87 -0.68 14.61
CA ILE A 185 10.41 0.22 13.53
C ILE A 185 9.04 0.81 13.86
N VAL A 186 8.14 -0.01 14.41
CA VAL A 186 6.77 0.40 14.76
C VAL A 186 6.72 1.33 15.98
N ILE A 187 7.57 1.11 16.99
CA ILE A 187 7.58 1.89 18.23
C ILE A 187 8.33 3.22 18.08
N LEU A 188 9.35 3.26 17.22
CA LEU A 188 10.17 4.44 17.02
C LEU A 188 9.34 5.56 16.37
N PHE A 189 9.31 6.71 17.03
CA PHE A 189 8.64 7.92 16.52
C PHE A 189 9.33 8.47 15.26
N ASP A 190 10.67 8.35 15.19
CA ASP A 190 11.46 8.77 14.04
C ASP A 190 11.91 7.57 13.20
N SER A 191 11.71 7.66 11.88
CA SER A 191 12.14 6.66 10.92
C SER A 191 13.67 6.55 10.88
N LEU A 192 14.22 5.34 11.09
CA LEU A 192 15.66 5.08 11.08
C LEU A 192 16.13 4.44 9.77
N THR A 193 17.38 4.71 9.38
CA THR A 193 18.04 3.94 8.33
C THR A 193 18.32 2.51 8.78
N ALA A 194 18.43 1.56 7.85
CA ALA A 194 18.72 0.16 8.15
C ALA A 194 19.99 -0.02 9.01
N SER A 195 21.04 0.75 8.72
CA SER A 195 22.29 0.72 9.48
C SER A 195 22.20 1.39 10.85
N SER A 196 21.31 2.37 11.03
CA SER A 196 21.07 2.97 12.35
C SER A 196 20.25 2.03 13.22
N LEU A 197 19.26 1.34 12.64
CA LEU A 197 18.50 0.29 13.32
C LEU A 197 19.38 -0.89 13.73
N ALA A 198 20.29 -1.35 12.85
CA ALA A 198 21.25 -2.42 13.16
C ALA A 198 22.13 -2.07 14.37
N ARG A 199 22.65 -0.83 14.40
CA ARG A 199 23.45 -0.32 15.53
C ARG A 199 22.63 -0.20 16.82
N LEU A 200 21.39 0.26 16.73
CA LEU A 200 20.49 0.37 17.88
C LEU A 200 20.24 -1.00 18.52
N LEU A 201 19.99 -2.01 17.68
CA LEU A 201 19.66 -3.37 18.11
C LEU A 201 20.89 -4.25 18.36
N GLN A 202 22.09 -3.74 18.11
CA GLN A 202 23.36 -4.50 18.22
C GLN A 202 23.34 -5.80 17.39
N VAL A 203 22.78 -5.73 16.18
CA VAL A 203 22.75 -6.84 15.21
C VAL A 203 23.51 -6.48 13.96
N ALA A 204 23.85 -7.49 13.14
CA ALA A 204 24.51 -7.24 11.86
C ALA A 204 23.56 -6.63 10.82
N ASP A 205 24.05 -5.74 9.96
CA ASP A 205 23.23 -5.10 8.90
C ASP A 205 22.51 -6.11 8.00
N TRP A 206 23.17 -7.24 7.68
CA TRP A 206 22.59 -8.28 6.85
C TRP A 206 21.38 -8.94 7.52
N MET A 207 21.33 -9.01 8.85
CA MET A 207 20.18 -9.55 9.58
C MET A 207 18.98 -8.62 9.50
N VAL A 208 19.20 -7.31 9.55
CA VAL A 208 18.14 -6.32 9.32
C VAL A 208 17.62 -6.46 7.90
N LYS A 209 18.50 -6.43 6.90
CA LYS A 209 18.10 -6.59 5.49
C LYS A 209 17.32 -7.86 5.25
N ALA A 210 17.82 -9.01 5.71
CA ALA A 210 17.16 -10.30 5.54
C ALA A 210 15.79 -10.37 6.24
N THR A 211 15.60 -9.66 7.36
CA THR A 211 14.31 -9.64 8.08
C THR A 211 13.30 -8.75 7.37
N LEU A 212 13.76 -7.69 6.70
CA LEU A 212 12.89 -6.73 6.02
C LEU A 212 12.62 -7.07 4.55
N ASP A 213 13.42 -7.93 3.91
CA ASP A 213 13.35 -8.21 2.47
C ASP A 213 12.00 -8.77 2.00
N SER A 214 11.22 -9.40 2.88
CA SER A 214 9.87 -9.89 2.57
C SER A 214 8.75 -8.90 2.95
N LEU A 215 9.10 -7.75 3.53
CA LEU A 215 8.14 -6.74 4.03
C LEU A 215 8.00 -5.51 3.14
N HIS A 216 8.54 -5.51 1.92
CA HIS A 216 8.38 -4.41 0.97
C HIS A 216 6.91 -4.08 0.61
N SER A 217 5.97 -4.98 0.94
CA SER A 217 4.53 -4.77 0.78
C SER A 217 3.90 -3.89 1.86
N VAL A 218 4.56 -3.73 3.01
CA VAL A 218 4.07 -2.94 4.17
C VAL A 218 5.09 -1.89 4.64
N LEU A 219 6.35 -2.02 4.25
CA LEU A 219 7.45 -1.10 4.54
C LEU A 219 8.03 -0.53 3.25
N ASP A 220 8.31 0.77 3.26
CA ASP A 220 9.20 1.42 2.32
C ASP A 220 10.64 1.16 2.78
N ILE A 221 11.34 0.31 2.04
CA ILE A 221 12.70 -0.12 2.35
C ILE A 221 13.60 0.36 1.21
N PRO A 222 14.32 1.48 1.42
CA PRO A 222 15.18 2.04 0.39
C PRO A 222 16.38 1.13 0.07
N GLY A 223 16.82 1.15 -1.18
CA GLY A 223 17.98 0.37 -1.64
C GLY A 223 19.32 0.97 -1.19
N ASP A 224 19.34 2.25 -0.85
CA ASP A 224 20.51 2.96 -0.33
C ASP A 224 20.64 2.86 1.21
N ARG A 225 21.77 3.30 1.76
CA ARG A 225 22.07 3.16 3.21
C ARG A 225 21.65 4.36 4.05
N ASP A 226 21.35 5.48 3.40
CA ASP A 226 21.22 6.79 4.03
C ASP A 226 19.75 7.20 4.18
N SER A 227 18.86 6.58 3.40
CA SER A 227 17.43 6.75 3.47
C SER A 227 16.80 5.95 4.62
N PRO A 228 15.81 6.51 5.33
CA PRO A 228 15.14 5.84 6.43
C PRO A 228 14.10 4.82 5.96
N ILE A 229 13.89 3.77 6.75
CA ILE A 229 12.80 2.79 6.56
C ILE A 229 11.50 3.42 7.07
N ARG A 230 10.41 3.32 6.29
CA ARG A 230 9.11 3.90 6.65
C ARG A 230 7.99 2.87 6.56
N LEU A 231 6.93 3.08 7.34
CA LEU A 231 5.69 2.34 7.16
C LEU A 231 4.99 2.87 5.91
N LEU A 232 4.49 1.99 5.04
CA LEU A 232 3.68 2.40 3.89
C LEU A 232 2.28 2.86 4.30
N HIS A 233 1.79 2.41 5.47
CA HIS A 233 0.49 2.81 5.97
C HIS A 233 0.45 2.92 7.51
N PRO A 234 -0.11 4.01 8.08
CA PRO A 234 -0.20 4.19 9.52
C PRO A 234 -0.98 3.08 10.23
N SER A 235 -2.03 2.53 9.62
CA SER A 235 -2.81 1.46 10.27
C SER A 235 -2.01 0.16 10.49
N PHE A 236 -0.84 0.01 9.87
CA PHE A 236 0.05 -1.11 10.20
C PHE A 236 0.66 -0.95 11.60
N GLN A 237 0.97 0.28 12.01
CA GLN A 237 1.39 0.57 13.38
C GLN A 237 0.26 0.26 14.36
N ASP A 238 -0.97 0.70 14.04
CA ASP A 238 -2.14 0.43 14.88
C ASP A 238 -2.40 -1.07 15.03
N PHE A 239 -2.32 -1.83 13.93
CA PHE A 239 -2.45 -3.29 13.94
C PHE A 239 -1.43 -3.98 14.84
N ILE A 240 -0.16 -3.53 14.82
CA ILE A 240 0.90 -4.13 15.64
C ILE A 240 0.78 -3.73 17.12
N LEU A 241 0.33 -2.51 17.41
CA LEU A 241 0.23 -1.97 18.78
C LEU A 241 -1.08 -2.33 19.49
N HIS A 242 -2.15 -2.61 18.75
CA HIS A 242 -3.48 -2.96 19.28
C HIS A 242 -3.98 -4.30 18.67
N PRO A 243 -3.31 -5.43 18.98
CA PRO A 243 -3.65 -6.74 18.44
C PRO A 243 -4.96 -7.33 18.98
#